data_AF-A0A6S7KIQ0-F1
#
_entry.id   AF-A0A6S7KIQ0-F1
#
_cell.length_a   1.000
_cell.length_b   1.000
_cell.length_c   1.000
_cell.angle_alpha   90.00
_cell.angle_beta   90.00
_cell.angle_gamma   90.00
#
_symmetry.space_group_name_H-M   'P 1'
#
loop_
_entity.id
_entity.type
_entity.pdbx_description
1 polymer ?
#
loop_
_entity_poly.entity_id
_entity_poly.type
_entity_poly.pdbx_seq_one_letter_code
_entity_poly.pdbx_strand_id
1 'polypeptide(L)'
;MESGQLACFGNGQCYDSVAGNGTCQCNAGFEGFACELCTNKSKFDVKCGKDCTCKHGVCDSGVLGVGTCTPFSCKRGYHGKNCSK
;
A
#
# COMPACT_ATOMS: atom_id res chain seq x y z
N MET A 1 1.20 -24.38 -7.47
CA MET A 1 2.16 -23.60 -6.68
C MET A 1 1.35 -22.48 -6.07
N GLU A 2 0.91 -22.64 -4.81
CA GLU A 2 0.17 -21.57 -4.13
C GLU A 2 1.06 -20.35 -4.04
N SER A 3 0.53 -19.22 -4.49
CA SER A 3 1.10 -17.89 -4.30
C SER A 3 1.16 -17.59 -2.81
N GLY A 4 2.23 -18.04 -2.16
CA GLY A 4 2.51 -17.76 -0.75
C GLY A 4 2.77 -16.28 -0.57
N GLN A 5 1.73 -15.52 -0.24
CA GLN A 5 1.86 -14.18 0.33
C GLN A 5 2.90 -14.25 1.45
N LEU A 6 4.01 -13.51 1.34
CA LEU A 6 4.97 -13.45 2.45
C LEU A 6 4.24 -12.97 3.70
N ALA A 7 4.55 -13.57 4.86
CA ALA A 7 4.03 -13.11 6.14
C ALA A 7 4.30 -11.61 6.30
N CYS A 8 3.30 -10.88 6.77
CA CYS A 8 3.35 -9.42 6.89
C CYS A 8 3.77 -8.70 5.59
N PHE A 9 3.37 -9.24 4.42
CA PHE A 9 3.75 -8.78 3.08
C PHE A 9 5.27 -8.66 2.87
N GLY A 10 6.08 -9.34 3.68
CA GLY A 10 7.53 -9.22 3.69
C GLY A 10 8.05 -7.87 4.20
N ASN A 11 7.20 -7.13 4.93
CA ASN A 11 7.45 -5.78 5.43
C ASN A 11 7.36 -5.67 6.96
N GLY A 12 7.38 -6.81 7.65
CA GLY A 12 7.38 -6.85 9.11
C GLY A 12 7.78 -8.22 9.64
N GLN A 13 7.92 -8.30 10.95
CA GLN A 13 8.08 -9.55 11.68
C GLN A 13 6.72 -10.11 12.05
N CYS A 14 6.47 -11.37 11.69
CA CYS A 14 5.29 -12.11 12.14
C CYS A 14 5.57 -12.78 13.49
N TYR A 15 4.63 -12.69 14.43
CA TYR A 15 4.69 -13.43 15.69
C TYR A 15 3.82 -14.69 15.62
N ASP A 16 4.34 -15.71 14.94
CA ASP A 16 3.68 -16.98 14.62
C ASP A 16 4.16 -18.18 15.48
N SER A 17 4.82 -17.91 16.61
CA SER A 17 5.25 -18.96 17.54
C SER A 17 4.06 -19.63 18.25
N VAL A 18 4.30 -20.77 18.93
CA VAL A 18 3.26 -21.50 19.69
C VAL A 18 2.59 -20.63 20.76
N ALA A 19 3.32 -19.65 21.31
CA ALA A 19 2.79 -18.65 22.24
C ALA A 19 2.50 -17.29 21.55
N GLY A 20 2.66 -17.22 20.23
CA GLY A 20 2.42 -16.04 19.41
C GLY A 20 0.94 -15.76 19.23
N ASN A 21 0.63 -14.54 18.81
CA ASN A 21 -0.73 -14.05 18.60
C ASN A 21 -1.10 -13.89 17.11
N GLY A 22 -0.18 -14.22 16.20
CA GLY A 22 -0.37 -14.05 14.76
C GLY A 22 -0.35 -12.59 14.28
N THR A 23 0.12 -11.66 15.11
CA THR A 23 0.23 -10.24 14.72
C THR A 23 1.54 -9.94 14.00
N CYS A 24 1.52 -8.89 13.19
CA CYS A 24 2.70 -8.34 12.53
C CYS A 24 3.23 -7.10 13.27
N GLN A 25 4.53 -7.08 13.54
CA GLN A 25 5.25 -5.83 13.83
C GLN A 25 5.85 -5.29 12.53
N CYS A 26 5.31 -4.17 12.05
CA CYS A 26 5.73 -3.58 10.80
C CYS A 26 7.07 -2.85 10.91
N ASN A 27 7.88 -2.97 9.86
CA ASN A 27 9.09 -2.19 9.70
C ASN A 27 8.72 -0.71 9.50
N ALA A 28 9.69 0.18 9.76
CA ALA A 28 9.52 1.60 9.51
C ALA A 28 9.09 1.87 8.05
N GLY A 29 8.05 2.69 7.87
CA GLY A 29 7.47 2.99 6.56
C GLY A 29 6.22 2.18 6.21
N PHE A 30 5.89 1.16 6.99
CA PHE A 30 4.74 0.28 6.77
C PHE A 30 3.79 0.29 7.97
N GLU A 31 2.50 0.07 7.70
CA GLU A 31 1.45 -0.03 8.69
C GLU A 31 0.33 -0.96 8.19
N GLY A 32 -0.71 -1.14 9.01
CA GLY A 32 -1.79 -2.10 8.75
C GLY A 32 -1.62 -3.39 9.53
N PHE A 33 -2.60 -4.28 9.44
CA PHE A 33 -2.61 -5.52 10.22
C PHE A 33 -1.52 -6.48 9.78
N ALA A 34 -1.21 -6.48 8.48
CA ALA A 34 -0.23 -7.32 7.84
C ALA A 34 0.87 -6.49 7.15
N CYS A 35 1.07 -5.23 7.54
CA CYS A 35 2.05 -4.33 6.91
C CYS A 35 1.79 -4.11 5.41
N GLU A 36 0.50 -4.09 5.05
CA GLU A 36 -0.04 -3.95 3.70
C GLU A 36 -0.19 -2.49 3.26
N LEU A 37 -0.06 -1.54 4.19
CA LEU A 37 -0.19 -0.12 3.92
C LEU A 37 1.17 0.57 4.04
N CYS A 38 1.36 1.61 3.22
CA CYS A 38 2.44 2.55 3.39
C CYS A 38 2.02 3.62 4.41
N THR A 39 2.90 3.97 5.35
CA THR A 39 2.66 5.12 6.23
C THR A 39 2.58 6.42 5.44
N ASN A 40 3.42 6.57 4.41
CA ASN A 40 3.29 7.64 3.43
C ASN A 40 2.21 7.27 2.38
N LYS A 41 1.05 7.96 2.45
CA LYS A 41 -0.10 7.77 1.55
C LYS A 41 0.16 8.18 0.09
N SER A 42 1.30 8.81 -0.20
CA SER A 42 1.75 9.11 -1.55
C SER A 42 2.75 8.09 -2.08
N LYS A 43 2.99 6.99 -1.37
CA LYS A 43 3.86 5.89 -1.80
C LYS A 43 3.07 4.63 -2.13
N PHE A 44 3.57 3.88 -3.10
CA PHE A 44 3.07 2.58 -3.49
C PHE A 44 4.24 1.61 -3.77
N ASP A 45 3.91 0.40 -4.24
CA ASP A 45 4.84 -0.72 -4.49
C ASP A 45 5.10 -1.56 -3.23
N VAL A 46 5.52 -2.81 -3.41
CA VAL A 46 5.69 -3.77 -2.30
C VAL A 46 6.62 -3.26 -1.19
N LYS A 47 7.52 -2.31 -1.52
CA LYS A 47 8.43 -1.65 -0.57
C LYS A 47 8.13 -0.18 -0.28
N CYS A 48 6.96 0.34 -0.68
CA CYS A 48 6.60 1.75 -0.52
C CYS A 48 7.65 2.72 -1.10
N GLY A 49 8.35 2.29 -2.15
CA GLY A 49 9.47 3.03 -2.74
C GLY A 49 9.06 4.02 -3.83
N LYS A 50 7.93 3.79 -4.50
CA LYS A 50 7.50 4.55 -5.68
C LYS A 50 6.50 5.64 -5.29
N ASP A 51 6.59 6.81 -5.94
CA ASP A 51 5.69 7.94 -5.71
C ASP A 51 4.46 7.91 -6.60
N CYS A 52 3.31 8.24 -6.00
CA CYS A 52 2.06 8.42 -6.71
C CYS A 52 2.17 9.49 -7.81
N THR A 53 1.60 9.17 -8.97
CA THR A 53 1.48 10.11 -10.09
C THR A 53 0.11 10.81 -10.14
N CYS A 54 -0.81 10.42 -9.25
CA CYS A 54 -2.11 11.03 -9.05
C CYS A 54 -1.97 12.48 -8.57
N LYS A 55 -2.50 13.46 -9.34
CA LYS A 55 -2.40 14.89 -8.99
C LYS A 55 -3.63 15.43 -8.28
N HIS A 56 -4.82 15.16 -8.85
CA HIS A 56 -6.08 15.74 -8.37
C HIS A 56 -7.13 14.68 -8.06
N GLY A 57 -6.73 13.66 -7.30
CA GLY A 57 -7.61 12.60 -6.82
C GLY A 57 -7.03 11.90 -5.60
N VAL A 58 -7.52 10.70 -5.33
CA VAL A 58 -7.00 9.84 -4.25
C VAL A 58 -6.03 8.85 -4.85
N CYS A 59 -4.80 8.78 -4.34
CA CYS A 59 -3.83 7.82 -4.86
C CYS A 59 -4.19 6.39 -4.45
N ASP A 60 -4.12 5.47 -5.40
CA ASP A 60 -4.05 4.04 -5.18
C ASP A 60 -2.66 3.68 -4.62
N SER A 61 -2.53 3.85 -3.30
CA SER A 61 -1.30 3.75 -2.51
C SER A 61 -1.24 2.43 -1.73
N GLY A 62 -0.14 2.18 -1.03
CA GLY A 62 0.06 0.93 -0.29
C GLY A 62 0.84 -0.11 -1.08
N VAL A 63 1.07 -1.28 -0.47
CA VAL A 63 2.00 -2.28 -1.03
C VAL A 63 1.46 -2.96 -2.29
N LEU A 64 0.13 -2.94 -2.45
CA LEU A 64 -0.59 -3.44 -3.63
C LEU A 64 -1.07 -2.32 -4.55
N GLY A 65 -0.87 -1.05 -4.16
CA GLY A 65 -1.31 0.10 -4.94
C GLY A 65 -0.56 0.21 -6.26
N VAL A 66 -1.20 0.77 -7.27
CA VAL A 66 -0.60 0.94 -8.62
C VAL A 66 -0.05 2.35 -8.86
N GLY A 67 -0.20 3.27 -7.91
CA GLY A 67 0.38 4.62 -7.97
C GLY A 67 -0.34 5.63 -8.85
N THR A 68 -1.53 5.28 -9.36
CA THR A 68 -2.40 6.21 -10.09
C THR A 68 -3.61 6.59 -9.25
N CYS A 69 -4.49 7.47 -9.75
CA CYS A 69 -5.69 7.80 -8.98
C CYS A 69 -6.64 6.60 -8.92
N THR A 70 -7.29 6.38 -7.78
CA THR A 70 -8.35 5.38 -7.65
C THR A 70 -9.54 5.76 -8.54
N PRO A 71 -10.32 4.78 -9.03
CA PRO A 71 -11.48 5.04 -9.87
C PRO A 71 -12.44 6.05 -9.23
N PHE A 72 -12.94 6.99 -10.04
CA PHE A 72 -13.90 8.02 -9.63
C PHE A 72 -13.44 8.99 -8.53
N SER A 73 -12.14 9.05 -8.23
CA SER A 73 -11.60 9.97 -7.23
C SER A 73 -11.19 11.35 -7.73
N CYS A 74 -11.26 11.59 -9.05
CA CYS A 74 -10.88 12.89 -9.61
C CYS A 74 -11.78 14.01 -9.08
N LYS A 75 -11.14 15.09 -8.64
CA LYS A 75 -11.83 16.34 -8.28
C LYS A 75 -12.56 16.90 -9.51
N ARG A 76 -13.64 17.65 -9.28
CA ARG A 76 -14.45 18.28 -10.35
C ARG A 76 -13.55 19.06 -11.32
N GLY A 77 -13.76 18.82 -12.62
CA GLY A 77 -12.98 19.46 -13.70
C GLY A 77 -11.71 18.72 -14.08
N TYR A 78 -11.32 17.67 -13.34
CA TYR A 78 -10.17 16.84 -13.66
C TYR A 78 -10.59 15.44 -14.15
N HIS A 79 -9.80 14.86 -15.03
CA HIS A 79 -10.03 13.53 -15.62
C HIS A 79 -8.73 12.83 -16.05
N GLY A 80 -8.88 11.58 -16.51
CA GLY A 80 -7.79 10.70 -16.87
C GLY A 80 -7.20 9.92 -15.67
N LYS A 81 -6.32 8.95 -15.96
CA LYS A 81 -5.78 7.99 -14.99
C LYS A 81 -5.11 8.65 -13.76
N ASN A 82 -4.52 9.83 -13.95
CA ASN A 82 -3.83 10.59 -12.91
C ASN A 82 -4.52 11.91 -12.54
N CYS A 83 -5.77 12.10 -12.98
CA CYS A 83 -6.56 13.32 -12.78
C CYS A 83 -5.74 14.58 -13.12
N SER A 84 -5.07 14.57 -14.27
CA SER A 84 -4.14 15.62 -14.70
C SER A 84 -4.62 16.40 -15.92
N LYS A 85 -5.82 16.07 -16.44
CA LYS A 85 -6.45 16.70 -17.59
C LYS A 85 -7.75 17.34 -17.17
#